data_AF-A0A173TCP9-F1
#
_entry.id   AF-A0A173TCP9-F1
#
_cell.length_a   1.000
_cell.length_b   1.000
_cell.length_c   1.000
_cell.angle_alpha   90.00
_cell.angle_beta   90.00
_cell.angle_gamma   90.00
#
_symmetry.space_group_name_H-M   'P 1'
#
loop_
_entity.id
_entity.type
_entity.pdbx_description
1 polymer ?
#
loop_
_entity_poly.entity_id
_entity_poly.type
_entity_poly.pdbx_seq_one_letter_code
_entity_poly.pdbx_strand_id
1 'polypeptide(L)'
;MHPIAVSKKGGIKMYEFKVGDEVYFSPYNLNYYESFHGMIIRFEQSIDPKRKFAVIHCGHGRFAREYHVFPENLYHTEEEALDILRQELRARINKVKKNIHTLEDVLKFLYNNDISIDAAGKGDDYCVWEERIAVRELVKEICGIDLGE
;
A
#
# COMPACT_ATOMS: atom_id res chain seq x y z
N MET A 1 -21.03 9.11 -20.11
CA MET A 1 -19.87 9.01 -19.21
C MET A 1 -19.07 7.81 -19.71
N HIS A 2 -17.81 7.97 -20.10
CA HIS A 2 -17.01 6.89 -20.70
C HIS A 2 -16.25 6.15 -19.59
N PRO A 3 -16.25 4.80 -19.59
CA PRO A 3 -15.46 4.01 -18.64
C PRO A 3 -13.98 4.38 -18.73
N ILE A 4 -13.28 4.39 -17.59
CA ILE A 4 -11.84 4.62 -17.55
C ILE A 4 -11.14 3.27 -17.53
N ALA A 5 -10.39 2.99 -18.60
CA ALA A 5 -9.54 1.82 -18.69
C ALA A 5 -8.20 2.06 -17.96
N VAL A 6 -7.78 1.07 -17.19
CA VAL A 6 -6.58 1.13 -16.35
C VAL A 6 -5.44 0.30 -16.95
N SER A 7 -4.20 0.83 -16.94
CA SER A 7 -2.98 0.18 -17.45
C SER A 7 -1.97 -0.18 -16.33
N LYS A 8 -1.26 -1.31 -16.52
CA LYS A 8 -0.56 -2.12 -15.50
C LYS A 8 0.83 -1.66 -15.03
N LYS A 9 1.21 -2.17 -13.85
CA LYS A 9 2.51 -2.86 -13.64
C LYS A 9 2.27 -4.37 -13.47
N GLY A 10 3.01 -5.21 -14.20
CA GLY A 10 3.15 -6.65 -13.92
C GLY A 10 1.93 -7.56 -14.19
N GLY A 11 1.50 -7.69 -15.46
CA GLY A 11 0.67 -8.80 -15.98
C GLY A 11 -0.60 -9.23 -15.19
N ILE A 12 -1.79 -8.63 -15.42
CA ILE A 12 -3.02 -9.21 -16.07
C ILE A 12 -4.20 -8.20 -15.91
N LYS A 13 -5.17 -8.25 -16.87
CA LYS A 13 -6.52 -7.61 -17.01
C LYS A 13 -6.71 -6.09 -16.92
N MET A 14 -7.64 -5.60 -17.76
CA MET A 14 -8.07 -4.21 -17.91
C MET A 14 -9.46 -4.11 -17.29
N TYR A 15 -9.59 -3.44 -16.15
CA TYR A 15 -10.90 -3.18 -15.54
C TYR A 15 -11.44 -1.84 -16.04
N GLU A 16 -12.74 -1.82 -16.30
CA GLU A 16 -13.49 -0.63 -16.69
C GLU A 16 -14.44 -0.26 -15.56
N PHE A 17 -14.00 0.67 -14.70
CA PHE A 17 -14.83 1.17 -13.61
C PHE A 17 -15.77 2.29 -14.09
N LYS A 18 -16.97 2.35 -13.51
CA LYS A 18 -17.98 3.39 -13.75
C LYS A 18 -18.58 3.91 -12.44
N VAL A 19 -19.27 5.05 -12.53
CA VAL A 19 -20.03 5.60 -11.41
C VAL A 19 -21.12 4.61 -11.00
N GLY A 20 -21.24 4.37 -9.70
CA GLY A 20 -22.13 3.40 -9.09
C GLY A 20 -21.49 2.04 -8.78
N ASP A 21 -20.26 1.79 -9.23
CA ASP A 21 -19.57 0.55 -8.89
C ASP A 21 -19.09 0.59 -7.42
N GLU A 22 -19.28 -0.53 -6.71
CA GLU A 22 -18.65 -0.82 -5.43
C GLU A 22 -17.21 -1.28 -5.66
N VAL A 23 -16.28 -0.73 -4.87
CA VAL A 23 -14.84 -0.94 -5.05
C VAL A 23 -14.13 -1.04 -3.70
N TYR A 24 -13.00 -1.74 -3.75
CA TYR A 24 -12.05 -1.87 -2.66
C TYR A 24 -10.74 -1.17 -3.01
N PHE A 25 -10.09 -0.57 -2.01
CA PHE A 25 -8.86 0.20 -2.20
C PHE A 25 -8.09 0.33 -0.87
N SER A 26 -6.84 0.79 -0.90
CA SER A 26 -6.10 1.20 0.31
C SER A 26 -5.80 2.70 0.24
N PRO A 27 -6.33 3.52 1.16
CA PRO A 27 -5.99 4.94 1.22
C PRO A 27 -4.56 5.10 1.73
N TYR A 28 -3.74 5.76 0.90
CA TYR A 28 -2.45 6.34 1.28
C TYR A 28 -1.52 5.47 2.13
N ASN A 29 -0.84 4.44 1.62
CA ASN A 29 0.32 3.77 2.28
C ASN A 29 0.20 3.43 3.80
N LEU A 30 -0.98 3.52 4.41
CA LEU A 30 -1.14 3.58 5.86
C LEU A 30 -1.21 2.17 6.44
N ASN A 31 -1.63 1.18 5.64
CA ASN A 31 -1.74 -0.19 6.09
C ASN A 31 -1.78 -1.17 4.90
N TYR A 32 -0.90 -2.18 4.90
CA TYR A 32 -0.92 -3.29 3.94
C TYR A 32 -1.92 -4.39 4.30
N TYR A 33 -2.52 -4.31 5.48
CA TYR A 33 -3.39 -5.34 6.04
C TYR A 33 -4.87 -4.95 6.03
N GLU A 34 -5.19 -3.72 5.61
CA GLU A 34 -6.55 -3.21 5.60
C GLU A 34 -6.91 -2.68 4.21
N SER A 35 -8.12 -3.01 3.79
CA SER A 35 -8.77 -2.44 2.62
C SER A 35 -9.96 -1.59 3.07
N PHE A 36 -10.32 -0.63 2.23
CA PHE A 36 -11.47 0.24 2.42
C PHE A 36 -12.47 -0.08 1.33
N HIS A 37 -13.75 -0.08 1.69
CA HIS A 37 -14.86 -0.33 0.79
C HIS A 37 -15.67 0.96 0.58
N GLY A 38 -16.07 1.21 -0.66
CA GLY A 38 -16.94 2.34 -0.99
C GLY A 38 -17.47 2.29 -2.41
N MET A 39 -18.25 3.31 -2.78
CA MET A 39 -18.87 3.41 -4.10
C MET A 39 -18.29 4.58 -4.89
N ILE A 40 -18.00 4.36 -6.18
CA ILE A 40 -17.59 5.45 -7.07
C ILE A 40 -18.76 6.38 -7.32
N ILE A 41 -18.62 7.65 -6.95
CA ILE A 41 -19.68 8.66 -7.14
C ILE A 41 -19.41 9.60 -8.32
N ARG A 42 -18.15 9.82 -8.68
CA ARG A 42 -17.74 10.61 -9.85
C ARG A 42 -16.28 10.38 -10.21
N PHE A 43 -15.86 10.92 -11.36
CA PHE A 43 -14.46 11.01 -11.75
C PHE A 43 -14.05 12.47 -11.87
N GLU A 44 -12.90 12.81 -11.30
CA GLU A 44 -12.34 14.17 -11.31
C GLU A 44 -10.99 14.20 -12.01
N GLN A 45 -10.66 15.35 -12.61
CA GLN A 45 -9.39 15.54 -13.30
C GLN A 45 -8.25 15.63 -12.28
N SER A 46 -7.19 14.84 -12.45
CA SER A 46 -5.99 14.98 -11.61
C SER A 46 -5.15 16.18 -12.04
N ILE A 47 -4.18 16.57 -11.20
CA ILE A 47 -3.16 17.57 -11.55
C ILE A 47 -2.38 17.15 -12.82
N ASP A 48 -2.15 15.84 -13.00
CA ASP A 48 -1.70 15.31 -14.29
C ASP A 48 -2.88 15.34 -15.28
N PRO A 49 -2.78 16.14 -16.37
CA PRO A 49 -3.86 16.28 -17.36
C PRO A 49 -4.19 14.96 -18.07
N LYS A 50 -3.31 13.96 -18.02
CA LYS A 50 -3.55 12.64 -18.62
C LYS A 50 -4.30 11.67 -17.71
N ARG A 51 -4.51 12.02 -16.43
CA ARG A 51 -5.05 11.10 -15.42
C ARG A 51 -6.27 11.68 -14.72
N LYS A 52 -7.19 10.80 -14.33
CA LYS A 52 -8.37 11.14 -13.53
C LYS A 52 -8.38 10.32 -12.26
N PHE A 53 -8.90 10.90 -11.19
CA PHE A 53 -9.24 10.19 -9.97
C PHE A 53 -10.67 9.68 -10.04
N ALA A 54 -10.91 8.50 -9.50
CA ALA A 54 -12.24 8.13 -9.01
C ALA A 54 -12.45 8.78 -7.64
N VAL A 55 -13.61 9.39 -7.43
CA VAL A 55 -14.04 9.85 -6.12
C VAL A 55 -14.92 8.76 -5.52
N ILE A 56 -14.49 8.22 -4.39
CA ILE A 56 -15.14 7.10 -3.71
C ILE A 56 -15.81 7.63 -2.45
N HIS A 57 -17.10 7.33 -2.29
CA HIS A 57 -17.85 7.60 -1.08
C HIS A 57 -17.79 6.38 -0.14
N CYS A 58 -17.32 6.59 1.08
CA CYS A 58 -17.23 5.57 2.12
C CYS A 58 -18.11 5.94 3.32
N GLY A 59 -18.85 4.97 3.86
CA GLY A 59 -19.68 5.13 5.05
C GLY A 59 -21.03 5.80 4.80
N HIS A 60 -21.74 6.13 5.89
CA HIS A 60 -23.07 6.75 5.85
C HIS A 60 -23.21 7.89 6.88
N GLY A 61 -24.04 8.89 6.56
CA GLY A 61 -24.39 9.96 7.49
C GLY A 61 -23.21 10.89 7.84
N ARG A 62 -23.07 11.26 9.12
CA ARG A 62 -22.04 12.21 9.59
C ARG A 62 -20.60 11.72 9.47
N PHE A 63 -20.39 10.42 9.23
CA PHE A 63 -19.06 9.82 9.07
C PHE A 63 -18.72 9.50 7.63
N ALA A 64 -19.55 9.94 6.68
CA ALA A 64 -19.26 9.80 5.26
C ALA A 64 -17.97 10.54 4.90
N ARG A 65 -17.07 9.85 4.21
CA ARG A 65 -15.81 10.41 3.70
C ARG A 65 -15.70 10.17 2.21
N GLU A 66 -15.10 11.13 1.52
CA GLU A 66 -14.74 10.98 0.11
C GLU A 66 -13.23 10.76 -0.01
N TYR A 67 -12.85 9.78 -0.82
CA TYR A 67 -11.46 9.46 -1.13
C TYR A 67 -11.21 9.66 -2.62
N HIS A 68 -10.07 10.28 -2.95
CA HIS A 68 -9.60 10.43 -4.33
C HIS A 68 -8.58 9.34 -4.61
N VAL A 69 -8.94 8.39 -5.47
CA VAL A 69 -8.11 7.23 -5.75
C VAL A 69 -7.95 7.08 -7.25
N PHE A 70 -6.73 6.78 -7.69
CA PHE A 70 -6.51 6.47 -9.08
C PHE A 70 -7.18 5.13 -9.42
N PRO A 71 -7.89 5.01 -10.55
CA PRO A 71 -8.55 3.76 -10.95
C PRO A 71 -7.66 2.51 -10.94
N GLU A 72 -6.34 2.66 -11.15
CA GLU A 72 -5.32 1.60 -10.99
C GLU A 72 -5.16 1.02 -9.60
N ASN A 73 -5.63 1.72 -8.58
CA ASN A 73 -5.57 1.27 -7.19
C ASN A 73 -6.96 0.85 -6.68
N LEU A 74 -7.90 0.58 -7.60
CA LEU A 74 -9.22 0.06 -7.30
C LEU A 74 -9.30 -1.43 -7.64
N TYR A 75 -10.03 -2.16 -6.81
CA TYR A 75 -10.23 -3.59 -6.94
C TYR A 75 -11.72 -3.92 -6.81
N HIS A 76 -12.16 -5.01 -7.45
CA HIS A 76 -13.57 -5.43 -7.36
C HIS A 76 -13.88 -6.20 -6.08
N THR A 77 -12.86 -6.76 -5.44
CA THR A 77 -13.01 -7.56 -4.22
C THR A 77 -11.97 -7.17 -3.18
N GLU A 78 -12.33 -7.34 -1.91
CA GLU A 78 -11.41 -7.15 -0.79
C GLU A 78 -10.20 -8.10 -0.87
N GLU A 79 -10.42 -9.36 -1.24
CA GLU A 79 -9.36 -10.37 -1.35
C GLU A 79 -8.32 -9.95 -2.39
N GLU A 80 -8.75 -9.49 -3.57
CA GLU A 80 -7.86 -8.97 -4.62
C GLU A 80 -7.04 -7.78 -4.11
N ALA A 81 -7.68 -6.83 -3.40
CA ALA A 81 -6.99 -5.68 -2.82
C ALA A 81 -5.93 -6.12 -1.81
N LEU A 82 -6.29 -6.98 -0.86
CA LEU A 82 -5.39 -7.46 0.19
C LEU A 82 -4.23 -8.29 -0.37
N ASP A 83 -4.46 -9.11 -1.38
CA ASP A 83 -3.41 -9.92 -1.98
C ASP A 83 -2.39 -9.06 -2.73
N ILE A 84 -2.83 -8.04 -3.46
CA ILE A 84 -1.92 -7.09 -4.10
C ILE A 84 -1.11 -6.32 -3.04
N LEU A 85 -1.75 -5.81 -1.99
CA LEU A 85 -1.06 -5.12 -0.91
C LEU A 85 -0.02 -6.01 -0.21
N ARG A 86 -0.33 -7.28 0.04
CA ARG A 86 0.62 -8.25 0.60
C ARG A 86 1.79 -8.50 -0.34
N GLN A 87 1.54 -8.61 -1.64
CA GLN A 87 2.61 -8.78 -2.64
C GLN A 87 3.52 -7.56 -2.68
N GLU A 88 2.97 -6.34 -2.64
CA GLU A 88 3.74 -5.09 -2.60
C GLU A 88 4.59 -4.99 -1.32
N LEU A 89 4.01 -5.31 -0.16
CA LEU A 89 4.73 -5.39 1.11
C LEU A 89 5.91 -6.36 1.02
N ARG A 90 5.68 -7.58 0.52
CA ARG A 90 6.74 -8.58 0.34
C ARG A 90 7.82 -8.12 -0.63
N ALA A 91 7.45 -7.46 -1.72
CA ALA A 91 8.40 -6.88 -2.66
C ALA A 91 9.28 -5.80 -2.00
N ARG A 92 8.70 -4.94 -1.16
CA ARG A 92 9.43 -3.91 -0.39
C ARG A 92 10.36 -4.52 0.66
N ILE A 93 9.89 -5.50 1.44
CA ILE A 93 10.71 -6.25 2.40
C ILE A 93 11.91 -6.89 1.68
N ASN A 94 11.67 -7.60 0.57
CA ASN A 94 12.73 -8.24 -0.20
C ASN A 94 13.72 -7.23 -0.78
N LYS A 95 13.26 -6.02 -1.13
CA LYS A 95 14.14 -4.94 -1.57
C LYS A 95 15.08 -4.47 -0.47
N VAL A 96 14.61 -4.37 0.78
CA VAL A 96 15.46 -4.06 1.95
C VAL A 96 16.47 -5.17 2.19
N LYS A 97 16.02 -6.42 2.22
CA LYS A 97 16.86 -7.61 2.47
C LYS A 97 17.91 -7.86 1.39
N LYS A 98 17.73 -7.31 0.17
CA LYS A 98 18.53 -7.63 -1.03
C LYS A 98 20.04 -7.60 -0.82
N ASN A 99 20.55 -6.69 0.01
CA ASN A 99 21.98 -6.50 0.22
C ASN A 99 22.44 -6.77 1.67
N ILE A 100 21.62 -7.46 2.47
CA ILE A 100 21.92 -7.74 3.88
C ILE A 100 22.06 -9.25 4.05
N HIS A 101 23.27 -9.74 4.29
CA HIS A 101 23.55 -11.18 4.28
C HIS A 101 24.28 -11.67 5.54
N THR A 102 24.88 -10.76 6.30
CA THR A 102 25.65 -11.08 7.51
C THR A 102 25.15 -10.27 8.71
N LEU A 103 25.54 -10.70 9.92
CA LEU A 103 25.27 -9.93 11.13
C LEU A 103 25.90 -8.52 11.05
N GLU A 104 27.10 -8.40 10.47
CA GLU A 104 27.75 -7.09 10.28
C GLU A 104 26.91 -6.17 9.39
N ASP A 105 26.30 -6.70 8.32
CA ASP A 105 25.42 -5.94 7.44
C ASP A 105 24.15 -5.48 8.17
N VAL A 106 23.56 -6.35 9.00
CA VAL A 106 22.40 -6.00 9.84
C VAL A 106 22.75 -4.88 10.81
N LEU A 107 23.91 -4.96 11.48
CA LEU A 107 24.37 -3.93 12.40
C LEU A 107 24.65 -2.60 11.69
N LYS A 108 25.29 -2.63 10.51
CA LYS A 108 25.50 -1.43 9.68
C LYS A 108 24.17 -0.84 9.20
N PHE A 109 23.21 -1.68 8.86
CA PHE A 109 21.88 -1.23 8.48
C PHE A 109 21.18 -0.51 9.63
N LEU A 110 21.16 -1.11 10.83
CA LEU A 110 20.58 -0.52 12.03
C LEU A 110 21.31 0.75 12.50
N TYR A 111 22.62 0.83 12.30
CA TYR A 111 23.38 2.04 12.61
C TYR A 111 22.99 3.22 11.71
N ASN A 112 22.69 2.96 10.44
CA ASN A 112 22.38 3.99 9.45
C ASN A 112 20.88 4.31 9.33
N ASN A 113 19.99 3.48 9.86
CA ASN A 113 18.54 3.63 9.72
C ASN A 113 17.87 3.59 11.10
N ASP A 114 17.21 4.69 11.48
CA ASP A 114 16.39 4.70 12.69
C ASP A 114 15.03 4.04 12.40
N ILE A 115 14.98 2.73 12.67
CA ILE A 115 13.77 1.94 12.54
C ILE A 115 12.95 1.91 13.84
N SER A 116 13.34 2.66 14.88
CA SER A 116 12.65 2.70 16.18
C SER A 116 11.52 3.73 16.21
N ILE A 117 11.57 4.70 15.31
CA ILE A 117 10.55 5.75 15.18
C ILE A 117 9.29 5.16 14.56
N ASP A 118 8.16 5.33 15.23
CA ASP A 118 6.85 5.26 14.59
C ASP A 118 6.58 6.64 13.99
N ALA A 119 6.78 6.79 12.68
CA ALA A 119 6.63 8.06 11.98
C ALA A 119 5.16 8.54 11.95
N ALA A 120 4.20 7.72 12.41
CA ALA A 120 2.79 8.09 12.49
C ALA A 120 2.52 9.35 13.34
N GLY A 121 3.50 9.83 14.13
CA GLY A 121 3.38 11.04 14.95
C GLY A 121 4.04 12.33 14.41
N LYS A 122 4.84 12.29 13.33
CA LYS A 122 5.68 13.45 12.93
C LYS A 122 5.44 14.01 11.53
N GLY A 123 4.30 13.68 10.91
CA GLY A 123 3.89 14.29 9.64
C GLY A 123 4.81 13.94 8.46
N ASP A 124 5.69 12.95 8.64
CA ASP A 124 6.47 12.28 7.61
C ASP A 124 5.78 10.98 7.22
N ASP A 125 5.41 10.86 5.93
CA ASP A 125 4.84 9.64 5.30
C ASP A 125 5.81 8.42 5.33
N TYR A 126 6.87 8.45 6.13
CA TYR A 126 7.92 7.44 6.18
C TYR A 126 7.62 6.36 7.23
N CYS A 127 6.68 5.47 6.92
CA CYS A 127 6.44 4.30 7.75
C CYS A 127 7.60 3.28 7.58
N VAL A 128 8.46 3.12 8.61
CA VAL A 128 9.59 2.16 8.64
C VAL A 128 9.17 0.69 8.80
N TRP A 129 7.92 0.38 8.49
CA TRP A 129 7.32 -0.91 8.81
C TRP A 129 7.96 -2.06 8.02
N GLU A 130 8.32 -1.82 6.76
CA GLU A 130 8.95 -2.86 5.95
C GLU A 130 10.39 -3.13 6.39
N GLU A 131 11.12 -2.10 6.82
CA GLU A 131 12.46 -2.23 7.39
C GLU A 131 12.43 -3.01 8.72
N ARG A 132 11.45 -2.74 9.59
CA ARG A 132 11.28 -3.49 10.85
C ARG A 132 11.02 -4.97 10.59
N ILE A 133 10.09 -5.28 9.69
CA ILE A 133 9.80 -6.68 9.32
C ILE A 133 11.04 -7.33 8.69
N ALA A 134 11.73 -6.62 7.78
CA ALA A 134 12.93 -7.13 7.14
C ALA A 134 14.03 -7.46 8.16
N VAL A 135 14.32 -6.57 9.11
CA VAL A 135 15.32 -6.81 10.16
C VAL A 135 14.92 -8.00 11.02
N ARG A 136 13.64 -8.12 11.43
CA ARG A 136 13.18 -9.27 12.19
C ARG A 136 13.44 -10.59 11.46
N GLU A 137 13.07 -10.65 10.18
CA GLU A 137 13.30 -11.83 9.36
C GLU A 137 14.79 -12.14 9.23
N LEU A 138 15.63 -11.13 8.96
CA LEU A 138 17.08 -11.28 8.84
C LEU A 138 17.73 -11.75 10.14
N VAL A 139 17.30 -11.24 11.30
CA VAL A 139 17.82 -11.68 12.61
C VAL A 139 17.46 -13.14 12.87
N LYS A 140 16.25 -13.56 12.49
CA LYS A 140 15.86 -14.98 12.56
C LYS A 140 16.65 -15.85 11.60
N GLU A 141 16.84 -15.41 10.36
CA GLU A 141 17.56 -16.14 9.31
C GLU A 141 19.07 -16.25 9.59
N ILE A 142 19.71 -15.17 10.06
CA ILE A 142 21.17 -15.07 10.24
C ILE A 142 21.59 -15.54 11.64
N CYS A 143 20.83 -15.16 12.67
CA CYS A 143 21.21 -15.39 14.07
C CYS A 143 20.39 -16.50 14.74
N GLY A 144 19.31 -16.99 14.12
CA GLY A 144 18.40 -17.95 14.74
C GLY A 144 17.58 -17.38 15.89
N ILE A 145 17.50 -16.04 16.02
CA ILE A 145 16.80 -15.35 17.10
C ILE A 145 15.43 -14.89 16.62
N ASP A 146 14.36 -15.28 17.32
CA ASP A 146 13.01 -14.78 17.06
C ASP A 146 12.73 -13.56 17.93
N LEU A 147 12.48 -12.42 17.28
CA LEU A 147 12.18 -11.16 17.96
C LEU A 147 10.68 -10.95 18.24
N GLY A 148 9.81 -11.88 17.81
CA GLY A 148 8.35 -11.78 18.02
C GLY A 148 7.62 -10.86 17.03
N GLU A 149 6.32 -10.64 17.29
CA GLU A 149 5.46 -9.72 16.53
C GLU A 149 5.40 -8.32 17.12
#